data_AF-A0A8C4QZJ2-F1
#
_entry.id   AF-A0A8C4QZJ2-F1
#
_cell.length_a   1.000
_cell.length_b   1.000
_cell.length_c   1.000
_cell.angle_alpha   90.00
_cell.angle_beta   90.00
_cell.angle_gamma   90.00
#
_symmetry.space_group_name_H-M   'P 1'
#
loop_
_entity.id
_entity.type
_entity.pdbx_description
1 polymer ?
#
loop_
_entity_poly.entity_id
_entity_poly.type
_entity_poly.pdbx_seq_one_letter_code
_entity_poly.pdbx_strand_id
1 'polypeptide(L)'
;MLTCVVEVGPVLETRNVSVLKAAINDLKPDGGGDCPEMALTGLELALKNSLPQSKIFFFSDASAKDEEEKQDSVMTLTEQTKSKIQFYITGTCEEEQAQNVTNVRKARVRRSTGRNIFHELSELSGGSYVMTSKKELPRLLKDVELTMNSAPVTVLQKHVTSGQLFVPIDHSLLDFAISVTSENSFTLSLLRPDGSPVTDGENLVDTPTYKVLLIHNPSPQGNWSLAMEGTEPCDVIGGGGGGGGGGGGGGGGGGGGGGGGGGGG
;
A
#
# COMPACT_ATOMS: atom_id res chain seq x y z
N MET A 1 -16.49 -6.00 -0.83
CA MET A 1 -16.42 -7.17 -1.73
C MET A 1 -14.95 -7.51 -1.86
N LEU A 2 -14.58 -8.78 -1.84
CA LEU A 2 -13.21 -9.24 -1.95
C LEU A 2 -13.06 -9.93 -3.32
N THR A 3 -12.06 -9.52 -4.08
CA THR A 3 -11.76 -10.07 -5.40
C THR A 3 -10.33 -10.59 -5.38
N CYS A 4 -10.12 -11.84 -5.79
CA CYS A 4 -8.80 -12.46 -5.87
C CYS A 4 -8.62 -13.06 -7.27
N VAL A 5 -7.46 -12.77 -7.88
CA VAL A 5 -7.06 -13.29 -9.19
C VAL A 5 -5.74 -14.02 -9.01
N VAL A 6 -5.65 -15.22 -9.58
CA VAL A 6 -4.48 -16.11 -9.49
C VAL A 6 -4.00 -16.36 -10.91
N GLU A 7 -2.73 -16.09 -11.21
CA GLU A 7 -2.17 -16.12 -12.57
C GLU A 7 -2.97 -15.25 -13.57
N VAL A 8 -3.88 -15.86 -14.33
CA VAL A 8 -4.81 -15.21 -15.28
C VAL A 8 -6.27 -15.61 -15.05
N GLY A 9 -6.58 -16.12 -13.85
CA GLY A 9 -7.91 -16.55 -13.44
C GLY A 9 -7.99 -18.06 -13.13
N PRO A 10 -9.12 -18.54 -12.61
CA PRO A 10 -10.42 -17.86 -12.48
C PRO A 10 -10.45 -16.76 -11.41
N VAL A 11 -11.34 -15.78 -11.60
CA VAL A 11 -11.57 -14.72 -10.62
C VAL A 11 -12.46 -15.25 -9.50
N LEU A 12 -12.03 -15.10 -8.26
CA LEU A 12 -12.85 -15.36 -7.07
C LEU A 12 -13.42 -14.04 -6.55
N GLU A 13 -14.74 -13.92 -6.57
CA GLU A 13 -15.47 -12.85 -5.89
C GLU A 13 -16.20 -13.39 -4.67
N THR A 14 -15.97 -12.79 -3.50
CA THR A 14 -16.63 -13.22 -2.27
C THR A 14 -16.84 -12.07 -1.30
N ARG A 15 -17.84 -12.22 -0.42
CA ARG A 15 -18.00 -11.38 0.79
C ARG A 15 -17.59 -12.12 2.07
N ASN A 16 -17.20 -13.39 1.95
CA ASN A 16 -16.84 -14.25 3.06
C ASN A 16 -15.31 -14.34 3.18
N VAL A 17 -14.76 -13.79 4.26
CA VAL A 17 -13.32 -13.79 4.54
C VAL A 17 -12.75 -15.20 4.63
N SER A 18 -13.50 -16.18 5.15
CA SER A 18 -13.05 -17.56 5.25
C SER A 18 -12.88 -18.21 3.88
N VAL A 19 -13.74 -17.86 2.90
CA VAL A 19 -13.61 -18.33 1.52
C VAL A 19 -12.37 -17.75 0.85
N LEU A 20 -12.13 -16.44 1.04
CA LEU A 20 -10.91 -15.81 0.52
C LEU A 20 -9.65 -16.45 1.13
N LYS A 21 -9.62 -16.63 2.46
CA LYS A 21 -8.49 -17.26 3.16
C LYS A 21 -8.24 -18.68 2.66
N ALA A 22 -9.30 -19.46 2.46
CA ALA A 22 -9.18 -20.81 1.93
C ALA A 22 -8.57 -20.81 0.51
N ALA A 23 -9.02 -19.91 -0.36
CA ALA A 23 -8.48 -19.77 -1.71
C ALA A 23 -6.99 -19.36 -1.70
N ILE A 24 -6.60 -18.40 -0.85
CA ILE A 24 -5.20 -18.00 -0.68
C ILE A 24 -4.34 -19.17 -0.17
N ASN A 25 -4.86 -19.95 0.79
CA ASN A 25 -4.13 -21.09 1.35
C ASN A 25 -4.00 -22.28 0.39
N ASP A 26 -4.87 -22.36 -0.61
CA ASP A 26 -4.84 -23.43 -1.64
C ASP A 26 -3.89 -23.08 -2.80
N LEU A 27 -3.37 -21.85 -2.84
CA LEU A 27 -2.39 -21.44 -3.84
C LEU A 27 -1.14 -22.32 -3.76
N LYS A 28 -0.83 -22.96 -4.88
CA LYS A 28 0.39 -23.72 -5.07
C LYS A 28 1.16 -23.10 -6.23
N PRO A 29 2.45 -22.77 -6.05
CA PRO A 29 3.26 -22.41 -7.20
C PRO A 29 3.31 -23.61 -8.15
N ASP A 30 2.98 -23.39 -9.42
CA ASP A 30 3.12 -24.35 -10.50
C ASP A 30 3.93 -23.70 -11.63
N GLY A 31 4.84 -24.45 -12.25
CA GLY A 31 5.75 -23.91 -13.26
C GLY A 31 6.87 -22.98 -12.73
N GLY A 32 7.45 -22.20 -13.64
CA GLY A 32 8.64 -21.35 -13.39
C GLY A 32 9.58 -21.16 -14.59
N GLY A 33 9.12 -21.47 -15.82
CA GLY A 33 9.92 -21.34 -17.05
C GLY A 33 9.70 -20.03 -17.82
N ASP A 34 8.64 -19.29 -17.49
CA ASP A 34 8.12 -18.17 -18.27
C ASP A 34 8.31 -16.83 -17.53
N CYS A 35 9.57 -16.39 -17.35
CA CYS A 35 9.87 -15.03 -16.93
C CYS A 35 10.15 -14.18 -18.18
N PRO A 36 9.34 -13.16 -18.54
CA PRO A 36 8.31 -12.48 -17.74
C PRO A 36 6.88 -13.06 -17.81
N GLU A 37 6.04 -12.67 -16.85
CA GLU A 37 4.71 -13.27 -16.57
C GLU A 37 3.53 -12.45 -17.15
N MET A 38 2.33 -13.05 -17.24
CA MET A 38 1.08 -12.38 -17.69
C MET A 38 0.45 -11.50 -16.58
N ALA A 39 1.27 -10.63 -15.99
CA ALA A 39 0.94 -9.84 -14.82
C ALA A 39 -0.19 -8.81 -15.05
N LEU A 40 -0.20 -8.12 -16.21
CA LEU A 40 -1.18 -7.06 -16.46
C LEU A 40 -2.57 -7.62 -16.80
N THR A 41 -2.64 -8.80 -17.39
CA THR A 41 -3.90 -9.52 -17.62
C THR A 41 -4.59 -9.83 -16.29
N GLY A 42 -3.84 -10.32 -15.31
CA GLY A 42 -4.36 -10.55 -13.95
C GLY A 42 -4.86 -9.26 -13.29
N LEU A 43 -4.11 -8.16 -13.43
CA LEU A 43 -4.51 -6.84 -12.90
C LEU A 43 -5.75 -6.28 -13.60
N GLU A 44 -5.87 -6.45 -14.92
CA GLU A 44 -7.03 -6.05 -15.69
C GLU A 44 -8.30 -6.77 -15.21
N LEU A 45 -8.20 -8.09 -14.98
CA LEU A 45 -9.29 -8.88 -14.40
C LEU A 45 -9.66 -8.39 -13.01
N ALA A 46 -8.68 -8.08 -12.16
CA ALA A 46 -8.95 -7.55 -10.83
C ALA A 46 -9.69 -6.21 -10.89
N LEU A 47 -9.26 -5.29 -11.76
CA LEU A 47 -9.91 -3.98 -11.94
C LEU A 47 -11.34 -4.10 -12.48
N LYS A 48 -11.59 -5.00 -13.43
CA LYS A 48 -12.92 -5.24 -14.01
C LYS A 48 -13.92 -5.84 -13.02
N ASN A 49 -13.43 -6.64 -12.08
CA ASN A 49 -14.26 -7.40 -11.13
C ASN A 49 -14.21 -6.83 -9.69
N SER A 50 -13.54 -5.71 -9.48
CA SER A 50 -13.54 -5.00 -8.19
C SER A 50 -14.57 -3.87 -8.20
N LEU A 51 -15.06 -3.50 -7.02
CA LEU A 51 -15.89 -2.31 -6.89
C LEU A 51 -15.05 -1.04 -7.15
N PRO A 52 -15.63 0.06 -7.63
CA PRO A 52 -14.93 1.34 -7.71
C PRO A 52 -14.31 1.74 -6.36
N GLN A 53 -13.18 2.46 -6.41
CA GLN A 53 -12.41 2.94 -5.26
C GLN A 53 -11.87 1.81 -4.37
N SER A 54 -11.69 0.60 -4.92
CA SER A 54 -11.10 -0.52 -4.20
C SER A 54 -9.60 -0.31 -3.95
N LYS A 55 -9.08 -0.99 -2.94
CA LYS A 55 -7.64 -1.18 -2.75
C LYS A 55 -7.24 -2.52 -3.34
N ILE A 56 -6.25 -2.53 -4.21
CA ILE A 56 -5.73 -3.72 -4.88
C ILE A 56 -4.30 -3.93 -4.41
N PHE A 57 -4.02 -5.10 -3.84
CA PHE A 57 -2.68 -5.52 -3.45
C PHE A 57 -2.15 -6.50 -4.50
N PHE A 58 -1.05 -6.13 -5.16
CA PHE A 58 -0.47 -6.86 -6.28
C PHE A 58 0.89 -7.43 -5.88
N PHE A 59 1.08 -8.74 -6.00
CA PHE A 59 2.31 -9.44 -5.65
C PHE A 59 2.87 -10.15 -6.89
N SER A 60 4.14 -9.92 -7.21
CA SER A 60 4.83 -10.60 -8.32
C SER A 60 6.33 -10.73 -8.04
N ASP A 61 6.95 -11.80 -8.52
CA ASP A 61 8.40 -11.97 -8.50
C ASP A 61 9.05 -11.76 -9.88
N ALA A 62 8.27 -11.36 -10.88
CA ALA A 62 8.70 -11.15 -12.27
C ALA A 62 8.18 -9.83 -12.86
N SER A 63 8.80 -9.39 -13.96
CA SER A 63 8.26 -8.34 -14.83
C SER A 63 7.05 -8.83 -15.63
N ALA A 64 6.30 -7.90 -16.22
CA ALA A 64 5.15 -8.21 -17.09
C ALA A 64 5.59 -8.43 -18.55
N LYS A 65 5.16 -9.51 -19.21
CA LYS A 65 5.38 -9.70 -20.67
C LYS A 65 4.26 -9.15 -21.54
N ASP A 66 3.11 -8.88 -20.95
CA ASP A 66 1.90 -8.40 -21.61
C ASP A 66 1.75 -6.86 -21.55
N GLU A 67 2.86 -6.14 -21.35
CA GLU A 67 2.88 -4.67 -21.28
C GLU A 67 2.35 -4.01 -22.56
N GLU A 68 2.87 -4.40 -23.72
CA GLU A 68 2.48 -3.83 -25.02
C GLU A 68 0.97 -4.00 -25.31
N GLU A 69 0.38 -5.09 -24.85
CA GLU A 69 -1.01 -5.43 -25.14
C GLU A 69 -2.00 -4.85 -24.11
N LYS A 70 -1.57 -4.69 -22.86
CA LYS A 70 -2.48 -4.41 -21.73
C LYS A 70 -2.29 -3.05 -21.09
N GLN A 71 -1.16 -2.38 -21.27
CA GLN A 71 -0.84 -1.12 -20.59
C GLN A 71 -1.96 -0.08 -20.71
N ASP A 72 -2.41 0.22 -21.93
CA ASP A 72 -3.44 1.25 -22.16
C ASP A 72 -4.79 0.89 -21.51
N SER A 73 -5.18 -0.39 -21.58
CA SER A 73 -6.41 -0.88 -20.95
C SER A 73 -6.33 -0.75 -19.43
N VAL A 74 -5.23 -1.20 -18.84
CA VAL A 74 -5.03 -1.19 -17.38
C VAL A 74 -4.93 0.24 -16.85
N MET A 75 -4.22 1.14 -17.53
CA MET A 75 -4.17 2.56 -17.17
C MET A 75 -5.57 3.19 -17.20
N THR A 76 -6.33 2.94 -18.27
CA THR A 76 -7.71 3.44 -18.41
C THR A 76 -8.62 2.93 -17.29
N LEU A 77 -8.58 1.62 -17.01
CA LEU A 77 -9.39 1.02 -15.94
C LEU A 77 -9.00 1.53 -14.55
N THR A 78 -7.71 1.77 -14.32
CA THR A 78 -7.21 2.35 -13.06
C THR A 78 -7.82 3.73 -12.85
N GLU A 79 -7.79 4.59 -13.87
CA GLU A 79 -8.38 5.92 -13.82
C GLU A 79 -9.91 5.89 -13.66
N GLN A 80 -10.60 4.98 -14.35
CA GLN A 80 -12.07 4.88 -14.32
C GLN A 80 -12.57 4.35 -12.99
N THR A 81 -11.95 3.29 -12.47
CA THR A 81 -12.37 2.68 -11.21
C THR A 81 -11.96 3.51 -10.00
N LYS A 82 -10.95 4.40 -10.14
CA LYS A 82 -10.34 5.13 -9.02
C LYS A 82 -9.78 4.20 -7.94
N SER A 83 -9.44 2.97 -8.32
CA SER A 83 -8.84 2.00 -7.41
C SER A 83 -7.39 2.38 -7.11
N LYS A 84 -6.95 2.18 -5.86
CA LYS A 84 -5.56 2.37 -5.45
C LYS A 84 -4.82 1.04 -5.55
N ILE A 85 -3.68 1.00 -6.24
CA ILE A 85 -2.95 -0.25 -6.49
C ILE A 85 -1.59 -0.22 -5.77
N GLN A 86 -1.36 -1.17 -4.89
CA GLN A 86 -0.13 -1.31 -4.13
C GLN A 86 0.65 -2.53 -4.62
N PHE A 87 1.85 -2.29 -5.17
CA PHE A 87 2.70 -3.30 -5.79
C PHE A 87 3.80 -3.75 -4.82
N TYR A 88 3.91 -5.06 -4.65
CA TYR A 88 4.99 -5.75 -3.94
C TYR A 88 5.72 -6.66 -4.91
N ILE A 89 6.88 -6.21 -5.37
CA ILE A 89 7.70 -6.91 -6.35
C ILE A 89 8.91 -7.52 -5.65
N THR A 90 9.14 -8.83 -5.84
CA THR A 90 10.26 -9.53 -5.20
C THR A 90 11.42 -9.92 -6.12
N GLY A 91 11.33 -9.56 -7.40
CA GLY A 91 12.33 -9.89 -8.41
C GLY A 91 12.02 -9.25 -9.75
N THR A 92 13.03 -9.20 -10.61
CA THR A 92 12.88 -8.85 -12.03
C THR A 92 13.57 -9.92 -12.87
N CYS A 93 13.03 -10.22 -14.05
CA CYS A 93 13.61 -11.26 -14.92
C CYS A 93 15.04 -10.94 -15.38
N GLU A 94 15.50 -9.68 -15.24
CA GLU A 94 16.88 -9.28 -15.53
C GLU A 94 17.89 -9.87 -14.52
N GLU A 95 17.51 -10.02 -13.25
CA GLU A 95 18.38 -10.59 -12.20
C GLU A 95 18.55 -12.11 -12.33
N GLU A 96 17.51 -12.83 -12.78
CA GLU A 96 17.58 -14.28 -13.02
C GLU A 96 18.39 -14.63 -14.28
N GLN A 97 18.33 -13.80 -15.33
CA GLN A 97 19.13 -14.01 -16.55
C GLN A 97 20.62 -13.64 -16.37
N ALA A 98 20.94 -12.71 -15.47
CA ALA A 98 22.32 -12.34 -15.16
C ALA A 98 23.11 -13.46 -14.48
N GLN A 99 22.45 -14.42 -13.83
CA GLN A 99 23.12 -15.56 -13.19
C GLN A 99 23.45 -16.70 -14.16
N ASN A 100 23.02 -16.66 -15.43
CA ASN A 100 23.14 -17.82 -16.31
C ASN A 100 23.76 -17.56 -17.69
N VAL A 101 24.16 -16.33 -18.06
CA VAL A 101 24.71 -16.11 -19.41
C VAL A 101 25.82 -15.05 -19.43
N THR A 102 27.07 -15.53 -19.47
CA THR A 102 28.13 -14.80 -20.18
C THR A 102 27.72 -14.67 -21.64
N ASN A 103 27.46 -13.44 -22.09
CA ASN A 103 27.25 -13.05 -23.50
C ASN A 103 25.95 -13.51 -24.19
N VAL A 104 24.82 -12.83 -23.96
CA VAL A 104 23.82 -12.63 -25.03
C VAL A 104 23.32 -11.18 -25.03
N ARG A 105 23.77 -10.45 -26.05
CA ARG A 105 23.14 -9.33 -26.77
C ARG A 105 22.03 -8.58 -26.03
N LYS A 106 22.41 -7.41 -25.49
CA LYS A 106 21.57 -6.21 -25.26
C LYS A 106 20.27 -6.25 -26.08
N ALA A 107 19.19 -6.72 -25.46
CA ALA A 107 17.86 -6.46 -25.95
C ALA A 107 17.60 -4.96 -25.83
N ARG A 108 17.19 -4.37 -26.94
CA ARG A 108 17.09 -2.94 -27.18
C ARG A 108 15.94 -2.31 -26.37
N VAL A 109 16.25 -1.24 -25.61
CA VAL A 109 15.64 0.11 -25.73
C VAL A 109 14.11 0.11 -25.51
N ARG A 110 13.50 0.56 -24.39
CA ARG A 110 13.57 1.87 -23.72
C ARG A 110 12.86 1.84 -22.35
N ARG A 111 13.53 2.31 -21.30
CA ARG A 111 13.11 3.46 -20.47
C ARG A 111 14.41 4.06 -19.94
N SER A 112 14.73 5.28 -20.33
CA SER A 112 15.97 5.97 -19.93
C SER A 112 15.95 6.43 -18.46
N THR A 113 15.12 5.81 -17.63
CA THR A 113 14.79 6.18 -16.26
C THR A 113 14.75 4.99 -15.30
N GLY A 114 15.01 3.75 -15.72
CA GLY A 114 14.99 2.57 -14.82
C GLY A 114 13.62 2.19 -14.24
N ARG A 115 12.55 2.93 -14.58
CA ARG A 115 11.19 2.71 -14.07
C ARG A 115 10.49 1.63 -14.89
N ASN A 116 9.66 0.81 -14.25
CA ASN A 116 8.84 -0.21 -14.91
C ASN A 116 7.35 0.17 -14.87
N ILE A 117 6.51 -0.56 -15.61
CA ILE A 117 5.07 -0.32 -15.68
C ILE A 117 4.37 -0.32 -14.31
N PHE A 118 4.83 -1.15 -13.37
CA PHE A 118 4.26 -1.20 -12.03
C PHE A 118 4.53 0.10 -11.25
N HIS A 119 5.69 0.73 -11.44
CA HIS A 119 5.99 2.06 -10.86
C HIS A 119 5.02 3.10 -11.42
N GLU A 120 4.85 3.17 -12.75
CA GLU A 120 3.94 4.11 -13.42
C GLU A 120 2.47 3.93 -12.97
N LEU A 121 1.99 2.69 -12.86
CA LEU A 121 0.63 2.39 -12.38
C LEU A 121 0.44 2.74 -10.90
N SER A 122 1.47 2.58 -10.08
CA SER A 122 1.40 2.96 -8.66
C SER A 122 1.20 4.47 -8.51
N GLU A 123 1.89 5.28 -9.31
CA GLU A 123 1.72 6.74 -9.31
C GLU A 123 0.35 7.14 -9.85
N LEU A 124 -0.08 6.54 -10.96
CA LEU A 124 -1.37 6.82 -11.57
C LEU A 124 -2.54 6.52 -10.62
N SER A 125 -2.44 5.41 -9.88
CA SER A 125 -3.47 4.99 -8.93
C SER A 125 -3.42 5.71 -7.58
N GLY A 126 -2.38 6.51 -7.31
CA GLY A 126 -2.11 7.05 -5.97
C GLY A 126 -1.81 5.96 -4.94
N GLY A 127 -1.27 4.82 -5.40
CA GLY A 127 -0.78 3.71 -4.60
C GLY A 127 0.73 3.81 -4.37
N SER A 128 1.39 2.66 -4.19
CA SER A 128 2.84 2.60 -3.98
C SER A 128 3.48 1.42 -4.70
N TYR A 129 4.75 1.57 -5.03
CA TYR A 129 5.60 0.52 -5.59
C TYR A 129 6.68 0.15 -4.58
N VAL A 130 6.80 -1.13 -4.27
CA VAL A 130 7.79 -1.66 -3.34
C VAL A 130 8.56 -2.80 -4.00
N MET A 131 9.87 -2.61 -4.15
CA MET A 131 10.80 -3.69 -4.49
C MET A 131 11.41 -4.25 -3.20
N THR A 132 11.35 -5.56 -3.00
CA THR A 132 11.86 -6.23 -1.80
C THR A 132 12.42 -7.61 -2.12
N SER A 133 12.92 -8.33 -1.12
CA SER A 133 13.26 -9.74 -1.25
C SER A 133 12.12 -10.65 -0.76
N LYS A 134 12.05 -11.89 -1.29
CA LYS A 134 11.09 -12.91 -0.81
C LYS A 134 11.16 -13.13 0.71
N LYS A 135 12.33 -12.91 1.32
CA LYS A 135 12.57 -13.07 2.78
C LYS A 135 12.00 -11.90 3.60
N GLU A 136 11.91 -10.71 3.01
CA GLU A 136 11.43 -9.50 3.68
C GLU A 136 9.94 -9.25 3.44
N LEU A 137 9.37 -9.81 2.36
CA LEU A 137 7.95 -9.67 2.03
C LEU A 137 6.98 -9.92 3.21
N PRO A 138 7.16 -10.95 4.08
CA PRO A 138 6.28 -11.14 5.23
C PRO A 138 6.25 -9.96 6.21
N ARG A 139 7.34 -9.18 6.30
CA ARG A 139 7.40 -7.96 7.13
C ARG A 139 6.57 -6.84 6.52
N LEU A 140 6.55 -6.75 5.18
CA LEU A 140 5.75 -5.77 4.44
C LEU A 140 4.24 -5.99 4.61
N LEU A 141 3.80 -7.23 4.86
CA LEU A 141 2.37 -7.50 5.07
C LEU A 141 1.80 -6.82 6.32
N LYS A 142 2.66 -6.38 7.25
CA LYS A 142 2.22 -5.53 8.37
C LYS A 142 1.79 -4.12 7.91
N ASP A 143 2.39 -3.60 6.83
CA ASP A 143 1.93 -2.37 6.18
C ASP A 143 0.56 -2.56 5.49
N VAL A 144 0.34 -3.71 4.86
CA VAL A 144 -0.98 -4.10 4.34
C VAL A 144 -2.04 -4.08 5.44
N GLU A 145 -1.71 -4.61 6.63
CA GLU A 145 -2.61 -4.56 7.79
C GLU A 145 -2.97 -3.12 8.19
N LEU A 146 -1.98 -2.22 8.27
CA LEU A 146 -2.23 -0.81 8.57
C LEU A 146 -3.11 -0.12 7.54
N THR A 147 -2.85 -0.34 6.26
CA THR A 147 -3.64 0.28 5.19
C THR A 147 -5.07 -0.25 5.16
N MET A 148 -5.38 -1.38 5.82
CA MET A 148 -6.74 -1.90 5.99
C MET A 148 -7.50 -1.31 7.19
N ASN A 149 -6.87 -0.50 8.05
CA ASN A 149 -7.53 0.13 9.19
C ASN A 149 -8.61 1.14 8.77
N SER A 150 -9.52 1.48 9.70
CA SER A 150 -10.88 1.98 9.41
C SER A 150 -11.00 3.36 8.76
N ALA A 151 -9.93 4.14 8.60
CA ALA A 151 -9.96 5.44 7.92
C ALA A 151 -8.53 5.94 7.62
N PRO A 152 -7.76 5.30 6.72
CA PRO A 152 -6.42 5.75 6.43
C PRO A 152 -6.50 7.01 5.55
N VAL A 153 -6.05 8.13 6.09
CA VAL A 153 -5.93 9.41 5.38
C VAL A 153 -4.51 9.51 4.85
N THR A 154 -4.35 9.77 3.54
CA THR A 154 -3.07 10.17 2.98
C THR A 154 -2.87 11.66 3.27
N VAL A 155 -1.90 11.96 4.12
CA VAL A 155 -1.55 13.34 4.52
C VAL A 155 -0.49 13.91 3.58
N LEU A 156 0.33 13.03 2.99
CA LEU A 156 1.45 13.39 2.14
C LEU A 156 1.68 12.30 1.09
N GLN A 157 1.87 12.69 -0.16
CA GLN A 157 2.41 11.85 -1.21
C GLN A 157 3.29 12.72 -2.11
N LYS A 158 4.59 12.43 -2.18
CA LYS A 158 5.54 13.27 -2.90
C LYS A 158 6.73 12.48 -3.44
N HIS A 159 7.08 12.76 -4.69
CA HIS A 159 8.38 12.43 -5.26
C HIS A 159 9.39 13.51 -4.86
N VAL A 160 10.41 13.14 -4.11
CA VAL A 160 11.46 14.03 -3.61
C VAL A 160 12.72 13.83 -4.44
N THR A 161 13.28 14.95 -4.91
CA THR A 161 14.53 15.00 -5.70
C THR A 161 15.60 15.87 -5.05
N SER A 162 15.21 16.68 -4.06
CA SER A 162 16.08 17.43 -3.16
C SER A 162 15.27 18.08 -2.05
N GLY A 163 15.87 18.19 -0.86
CA GLY A 163 15.39 19.04 0.23
C GLY A 163 14.67 18.30 1.35
N GLN A 164 14.32 19.05 2.39
CA GLN A 164 13.62 18.54 3.56
C GLN A 164 12.11 18.54 3.33
N LEU A 165 11.43 17.49 3.80
CA LEU A 165 9.98 17.35 3.63
C LEU A 165 9.25 17.60 4.94
N PHE A 166 8.26 18.48 4.91
CA PHE A 166 7.42 18.77 6.07
C PHE A 166 6.11 17.99 5.99
N VAL A 167 5.74 17.36 7.11
CA VAL A 167 4.52 16.58 7.25
C VAL A 167 3.64 17.20 8.33
N PRO A 168 2.45 17.73 7.99
CA PRO A 168 1.55 18.29 8.99
C PRO A 168 0.86 17.16 9.76
N ILE A 169 1.03 17.14 11.08
CA ILE A 169 0.33 16.22 11.98
C ILE A 169 -0.65 16.99 12.83
N ASP A 170 -1.91 16.54 12.87
CA ASP A 170 -2.97 17.11 13.69
C ASP A 170 -3.49 16.13 14.75
N HIS A 171 -4.43 16.58 15.58
CA HIS A 171 -5.01 15.80 16.67
C HIS A 171 -5.90 14.64 16.22
N SER A 172 -6.28 14.58 14.95
CA SER A 172 -7.17 13.55 14.43
C SER A 172 -6.43 12.24 14.15
N LEU A 173 -5.11 12.29 13.98
CA LEU A 173 -4.28 11.11 13.70
C LEU A 173 -3.97 10.36 15.00
N LEU A 174 -4.53 9.16 15.14
CA LEU A 174 -4.17 8.25 16.24
C LEU A 174 -2.96 7.40 15.89
N ASP A 175 -2.85 7.00 14.62
CA ASP A 175 -1.71 6.29 14.08
C ASP A 175 -1.18 7.08 12.88
N PHE A 176 0.12 7.34 12.84
CA PHE A 176 0.78 7.97 11.70
C PHE A 176 1.86 7.03 11.16
N ALA A 177 1.71 6.60 9.92
CA ALA A 177 2.67 5.79 9.20
C ALA A 177 3.32 6.62 8.09
N ILE A 178 4.64 6.50 7.96
CA ILE A 178 5.39 7.06 6.84
C ILE A 178 6.15 5.95 6.14
N SER A 179 5.91 5.81 4.84
CA SER A 179 6.62 4.90 3.97
C SER A 179 7.49 5.69 3.00
N VAL A 180 8.75 5.28 2.87
CA VAL A 180 9.72 5.88 1.95
C VAL A 180 10.33 4.79 1.08
N THR A 181 10.28 4.98 -0.23
CA THR A 181 10.92 4.11 -1.23
C THR A 181 12.01 4.88 -1.97
N SER A 182 13.18 4.26 -2.17
CA SER A 182 14.26 4.82 -3.00
C SER A 182 14.96 3.73 -3.81
N GLU A 183 15.65 4.12 -4.88
CA GLU A 183 16.49 3.22 -5.69
C GLU A 183 17.79 2.82 -4.97
N ASN A 184 18.29 3.67 -4.08
CA ASN A 184 19.56 3.48 -3.38
C ASN A 184 19.33 3.30 -1.87
N SER A 185 20.36 2.84 -1.16
CA SER A 185 20.28 2.71 0.30
C SER A 185 20.19 4.09 0.96
N PHE A 186 19.21 4.29 1.83
CA PHE A 186 19.04 5.53 2.58
C PHE A 186 18.94 5.31 4.09
N THR A 187 19.16 6.39 4.82
CA THR A 187 18.79 6.50 6.23
C THR A 187 17.65 7.49 6.39
N LEU A 188 16.69 7.12 7.24
CA LEU A 188 15.49 7.90 7.50
C LEU A 188 15.62 8.54 8.89
N SER A 189 15.45 9.86 8.96
CA SER A 189 15.35 10.59 10.21
C SER A 189 14.10 11.45 10.21
N LEU A 190 13.31 11.32 11.28
CA LEU A 190 12.08 12.09 11.46
C LEU A 190 12.25 12.94 12.72
N LEU A 191 12.02 14.24 12.58
CA LEU A 191 12.10 15.21 13.65
C LEU A 191 10.70 15.74 13.97
N ARG A 192 10.42 15.87 15.26
CA ARG A 192 9.21 16.52 15.77
C ARG A 192 9.27 18.04 15.57
N PRO A 193 8.15 18.76 15.73
CA PRO A 193 8.10 20.22 15.56
C PRO A 193 9.03 20.99 16.49
N ASP A 194 9.38 20.41 17.64
CA ASP A 194 10.34 20.96 18.61
C ASP A 194 11.81 20.67 18.24
N GLY A 195 12.06 19.97 17.13
CA GLY A 195 13.38 19.56 16.66
C GLY A 195 13.91 18.27 17.29
N SER A 196 13.17 17.65 18.21
CA SER A 196 13.59 16.38 18.81
C SER A 196 13.42 15.21 17.83
N PRO A 197 14.35 14.24 17.80
CA PRO A 197 14.22 13.07 16.95
C PRO A 197 13.10 12.14 17.45
N VAL A 198 12.39 11.53 16.52
CA VAL A 198 11.41 10.49 16.80
C VAL A 198 12.15 9.20 17.11
N THR A 199 12.05 8.74 18.36
CA THR A 199 12.71 7.52 18.85
C THR A 199 11.73 6.45 19.32
N ASP A 200 10.44 6.79 19.38
CA ASP A 200 9.32 5.95 19.82
C ASP A 200 8.52 5.35 18.66
N GLY A 201 9.01 5.50 17.42
CA GLY A 201 8.40 4.88 16.25
C GLY A 201 8.75 3.40 16.12
N GLU A 202 7.79 2.61 15.66
CA GLU A 202 7.97 1.21 15.29
C GLU A 202 8.41 1.09 13.82
N ASN A 203 9.58 0.50 13.57
CA ASN A 203 10.03 0.15 12.22
C ASN A 203 9.31 -1.11 11.75
N LEU A 204 8.24 -0.94 10.98
CA LEU A 204 7.51 -2.07 10.40
C LEU A 204 8.29 -2.72 9.26
N VAL A 205 8.99 -1.88 8.50
CA VAL A 205 9.84 -2.26 7.38
C VAL A 205 11.12 -1.45 7.46
N ASP A 206 12.25 -2.14 7.38
CA ASP A 206 13.57 -1.52 7.39
C ASP A 206 14.50 -2.25 6.42
N THR A 207 14.28 -2.05 5.11
CA THR A 207 15.19 -2.52 4.07
C THR A 207 16.08 -1.35 3.61
N PRO A 208 17.14 -1.61 2.83
CA PRO A 208 17.98 -0.53 2.30
C PRO A 208 17.19 0.49 1.46
N THR A 209 16.22 0.01 0.68
CA THR A 209 15.50 0.78 -0.36
C THR A 209 14.03 1.06 -0.02
N TYR A 210 13.49 0.47 1.04
CA TYR A 210 12.12 0.72 1.49
C TYR A 210 12.03 0.68 3.02
N LYS A 211 11.47 1.74 3.60
CA LYS A 211 11.29 1.86 5.05
C LYS A 211 9.88 2.31 5.37
N VAL A 212 9.27 1.71 6.39
CA VAL A 212 7.96 2.08 6.92
C VAL A 212 8.09 2.26 8.42
N LEU A 213 7.86 3.49 8.88
CA LEU A 213 7.87 3.86 10.29
C LEU A 213 6.43 4.16 10.73
N LEU A 214 5.97 3.48 11.77
CA LEU A 214 4.67 3.70 12.41
C LEU A 214 4.87 4.43 13.74
N ILE A 215 4.12 5.49 13.96
CA ILE A 215 4.07 6.24 15.21
C ILE A 215 2.64 6.19 15.74
N HIS A 216 2.50 5.65 16.96
CA HIS A 216 1.25 5.66 17.69
C HIS A 216 1.12 6.97 18.48
N ASN A 217 -0.07 7.56 18.45
CA ASN A 217 -0.44 8.82 19.11
C ASN A 217 0.60 9.93 18.89
N PRO A 218 0.85 10.35 17.63
CA PRO A 218 1.92 11.28 17.31
C PRO A 218 1.76 12.61 18.05
N SER A 219 2.81 12.99 18.79
CA SER A 219 2.84 14.19 19.63
C SER A 219 4.26 14.79 19.67
N PRO A 220 4.41 16.13 19.72
CA PRO A 220 3.35 17.14 19.64
C PRO A 220 2.84 17.33 18.20
N GLN A 221 1.66 17.93 18.06
CA GLN A 221 1.09 18.28 16.76
C GLN A 221 1.88 19.42 16.10
N GLY A 222 1.82 19.50 14.78
CA GLY A 222 2.51 20.51 13.99
C GLY A 222 3.24 19.92 12.79
N ASN A 223 4.18 20.68 12.24
CA ASN A 223 4.95 20.25 11.09
C ASN A 223 6.16 19.42 11.54
N TRP A 224 6.06 18.11 11.33
CA TRP A 224 7.16 17.20 11.50
C TRP A 224 8.07 17.29 10.29
N SER A 225 9.36 17.04 10.48
CA SER A 225 10.37 17.21 9.46
C SER A 225 11.03 15.89 9.13
N LEU A 226 10.91 15.46 7.88
CA LEU A 226 11.54 14.26 7.35
C LEU A 226 12.84 14.64 6.65
N ALA A 227 13.94 14.07 7.14
CA ALA A 227 15.25 14.16 6.51
C ALA A 227 15.70 12.76 6.07
N MET A 228 16.12 12.67 4.82
CA MET A 228 16.60 11.45 4.18
C MET A 228 18.05 11.68 3.78
N GLU A 229 18.96 10.90 4.35
CA GLU A 229 20.38 10.98 4.02
C GLU A 229 20.78 9.77 3.17
N GLY A 230 21.44 10.04 2.04
CA GLY A 230 22.01 9.02 1.16
C GLY A 230 21.32 8.84 -0.19
N THR A 231 20.17 9.47 -0.46
CA THR A 231 19.44 9.26 -1.73
C THR A 231 18.63 10.45 -2.21
N GLU A 232 18.74 10.71 -3.52
CA GLU A 232 17.73 11.38 -4.35
C GLU A 232 17.76 10.70 -5.73
N PRO A 233 16.62 10.33 -6.33
CA PRO A 233 15.23 10.58 -5.90
C PRO A 233 14.65 9.51 -4.94
N CYS A 234 13.57 9.86 -4.23
CA CYS A 234 12.77 8.93 -3.43
C CYS A 234 11.26 9.28 -3.45
N ASP A 235 10.41 8.28 -3.23
CA ASP A 235 8.97 8.41 -3.11
C ASP A 235 8.56 8.34 -1.64
N VAL A 236 7.87 9.36 -1.14
CA VAL A 236 7.39 9.44 0.25
C VAL A 236 5.87 9.44 0.27
N ILE A 237 5.30 8.55 1.09
CA ILE A 237 3.87 8.52 1.40
C ILE A 237 3.72 8.57 2.92
N GLY A 238 3.02 9.57 3.41
CA GLY A 238 2.68 9.73 4.83
C GLY A 238 1.16 9.72 4.99
N GLY A 239 0.67 8.95 5.96
CA GLY A 239 -0.75 8.84 6.21
C GLY A 239 -1.06 8.20 7.54
N GLY A 240 -2.34 8.19 7.92
CA GLY A 240 -2.70 7.74 9.24
C GLY A 240 -4.19 7.55 9.45
N GLY A 241 -4.52 6.76 10.45
CA GLY A 241 -5.91 6.47 10.84
C GLY A 241 -6.37 7.39 11.96
N GLY A 242 -7.56 7.96 11.81
CA GLY A 242 -8.22 8.70 12.89
C GLY A 242 -9.26 7.85 13.61
N GLY A 243 -9.29 7.95 14.94
CA GLY A 243 -10.31 7.32 15.77
C GLY A 243 -11.67 7.92 15.44
N GLY A 244 -12.49 7.18 14.70
CA GLY A 244 -13.89 7.52 14.51
C GLY A 244 -14.58 7.57 15.86
N GLY A 245 -14.78 8.79 16.39
CA GLY A 245 -15.63 9.03 17.54
C GLY A 245 -17.05 8.57 17.23
N GLY A 246 -17.37 7.34 17.62
CA GLY A 246 -18.74 6.85 17.66
C GLY A 246 -19.51 7.70 18.65
N GLY A 247 -20.24 8.70 18.15
CA GLY A 247 -21.25 9.42 18.90
C GLY A 247 -22.34 8.43 19.31
N GLY A 248 -22.16 7.80 20.46
CA GLY A 248 -23.18 7.02 21.12
C GLY A 248 -24.35 7.94 21.44
N GLY A 249 -25.41 7.84 20.63
CA GLY A 249 -26.71 8.41 20.96
C GLY A 249 -27.19 7.80 22.26
N GLY A 250 -27.00 8.52 23.37
CA GLY A 250 -27.55 8.18 24.66
C GLY A 250 -29.07 8.19 24.59
N GLY A 251 -29.66 7.01 24.42
CA GLY A 251 -31.07 6.78 24.69
C GLY A 251 -31.31 6.96 26.19
N GLY A 252 -31.78 8.13 26.57
CA GLY A 252 -32.18 8.44 27.94
C GLY A 252 -33.35 7.56 28.38
N GLY A 253 -33.03 6.51 29.15
CA GLY A 253 -33.97 5.84 30.03
C GLY A 253 -34.05 6.60 31.35
N GLY A 254 -35.16 7.29 31.58
CA GLY A 254 -35.53 7.89 32.86
C GLY A 254 -36.92 7.40 33.25
N GLY A 255 -36.97 6.53 34.27
CA GLY A 255 -38.20 5.98 34.82
C GLY A 255 -38.80 6.79 35.98
N GLY A 256 -39.92 6.26 36.50
CA GLY A 256 -40.61 6.69 37.73
C GLY A 256 -41.79 7.62 37.44
N GLY A 257 -43.03 7.41 37.89
CA GLY A 257 -43.53 6.67 39.04
C GLY A 257 -44.45 7.60 39.85
N GLY A 258 -45.70 7.17 40.10
CA GLY A 258 -46.71 7.88 40.91
C GLY A 258 -48.10 7.68 40.29
N GLY A 259 -48.99 6.84 40.84
CA GLY A 259 -49.73 7.06 42.09
C GLY A 259 -50.80 8.14 41.85
N GLY A 260 -52.11 7.98 42.00
CA GLY A 260 -52.99 6.96 42.56
C GLY A 260 -54.36 7.65 42.79
N GLY A 261 -55.45 6.88 42.72
CA GLY A 261 -56.70 7.18 43.45
C GLY A 261 -57.71 8.18 42.85
N GLY A 262 -58.97 7.71 42.73
CA GLY A 262 -60.09 8.44 43.32
C GLY A 262 -61.36 8.66 42.47
N GLY A 263 -62.40 7.84 42.75
CA GLY A 263 -63.84 8.15 42.67
C GLY A 263 -64.48 8.14 41.27
N GLY A 264 -65.60 7.47 40.97
CA GLY A 264 -66.70 6.99 41.80
C GLY A 264 -67.97 7.78 41.44
N GLY A 265 -69.00 7.09 40.92
CA GLY A 265 -70.34 7.64 40.67
C GLY A 265 -70.75 7.63 39.20
#